data_AF-A0A452XJF5-F1
#
_entry.id   AF-A0A452XJF5-F1
#
_cell.length_a   1.000
_cell.length_b   1.000
_cell.length_c   1.000
_cell.angle_alpha   90.00
_cell.angle_beta   90.00
_cell.angle_gamma   90.00
#
_symmetry.space_group_name_H-M   'P 1'
#
loop_
_entity.id
_entity.type
_entity.pdbx_description
1 polymer ?
#
loop_
_entity_poly.entity_id
_entity_poly.type
_entity_poly.pdbx_seq_one_letter_code
_entity_poly.pdbx_strand_id
1 'polypeptide(L)'
;MISFVHAQLGFLLFFDLRFEDAVNHFLLSETMQPAEIFPFIMRDPNRWSDLVPRKRYWGLHPPPKPLEEVIDDGLVTLQRALFLKKAGVDTVVDEDFLSNPPTRADLLELAIRNIIRYLCVSREKSLSPAEMEGVDTLLMYLYRALDLVDDMEKLASSQNSCVVDELESLLDNSGHLRTLAFLYGSKGMCSQAVAIWRILARNYSTGLWKDRPNLPGTDSQETSADKKSGEEIAAIEASKILQATSDQDLVLEHLGWVADIDQDLATAILTSEMREKQLSSEKVIAALDSEKVGIHQRYLQWLIEDQGCEDPHYHTSYALLLSKSAMEAFHMESNSGEKNDKEIDSDIQFIYSLRERLQLFLQASDLYDPEDVLDVIAESELWLEKAILYRKMGQENIVLQILALKLEDSEAAEQYCAEIGRDDAYIQLLDLYLDPKNGREPMFTAAVRLLHNHGKSLDPIQVLEVLLCIITYLLLGY
;
A
#
# COMPACT_ATOMS: atom_id res chain seq x y z
N MET A 1 -38.50 -35.27 15.06
CA MET A 1 -38.30 -36.67 14.61
C MET A 1 -37.74 -36.72 13.19
N ILE A 2 -38.24 -35.89 12.25
CA ILE A 2 -37.77 -35.85 10.85
C ILE A 2 -36.29 -35.48 10.72
N SER A 3 -35.80 -34.44 11.41
CA SER A 3 -34.37 -34.06 11.36
C SER A 3 -33.43 -35.20 11.81
N PHE A 4 -33.79 -35.96 12.83
CA PHE A 4 -33.01 -37.12 13.29
C PHE A 4 -32.87 -38.19 12.20
N VAL A 5 -33.95 -38.44 11.44
CA VAL A 5 -33.95 -39.39 10.32
C VAL A 5 -33.03 -38.91 9.19
N HIS A 6 -33.01 -37.61 8.91
CA HIS A 6 -32.08 -37.04 7.92
C HIS A 6 -30.61 -37.24 8.32
N ALA A 7 -30.22 -36.95 9.57
CA ALA A 7 -28.85 -37.19 10.02
C ALA A 7 -28.47 -38.68 9.92
N GLN A 8 -29.35 -39.57 10.39
CA GLN A 8 -29.12 -41.01 10.33
C GLN A 8 -28.98 -41.52 8.89
N LEU A 9 -29.92 -41.17 8.01
CA LEU A 9 -29.88 -41.58 6.61
C LEU A 9 -28.66 -41.00 5.90
N GLY A 10 -28.27 -39.77 6.24
CA GLY A 10 -27.06 -39.15 5.72
C GLY A 10 -25.81 -39.99 6.02
N PHE A 11 -25.62 -40.45 7.26
CA PHE A 11 -24.46 -41.29 7.59
C PHE A 11 -24.48 -42.66 6.90
N LEU A 12 -25.64 -43.30 6.78
CA LEU A 12 -25.76 -44.56 6.04
C LEU A 12 -25.33 -44.37 4.58
N LEU A 13 -25.86 -43.34 3.91
CA LEU A 13 -25.48 -42.99 2.54
C LEU A 13 -23.99 -42.62 2.42
N PHE A 14 -23.43 -41.97 3.45
CA PHE A 14 -22.03 -41.60 3.47
C PHE A 14 -21.11 -42.83 3.48
N PHE A 15 -21.40 -43.84 4.30
CA PHE A 15 -20.66 -45.11 4.31
C PHE A 15 -20.92 -45.96 3.06
N ASP A 16 -22.06 -45.79 2.40
CA ASP A 16 -22.37 -46.39 1.09
C ASP A 16 -21.74 -45.61 -0.09
N LEU A 17 -20.82 -44.67 0.18
CA LEU A 17 -20.10 -43.85 -0.80
C LEU A 17 -20.99 -42.91 -1.64
N ARG A 18 -22.23 -42.66 -1.20
CA ARG A 18 -23.17 -41.70 -1.80
C ARG A 18 -23.07 -40.33 -1.13
N PHE A 19 -21.90 -39.70 -1.25
CA PHE A 19 -21.58 -38.49 -0.49
C PHE A 19 -22.47 -37.29 -0.81
N GLU A 20 -22.93 -37.15 -2.06
CA GLU A 20 -23.81 -36.04 -2.45
C GLU A 20 -25.16 -36.12 -1.73
N ASP A 21 -25.81 -37.28 -1.81
CA ASP A 21 -27.08 -37.54 -1.13
C ASP A 21 -26.92 -37.47 0.39
N ALA A 22 -25.82 -38.01 0.91
CA ALA A 22 -25.49 -37.94 2.32
C ALA A 22 -25.48 -36.49 2.83
N VAL A 23 -24.77 -35.61 2.12
CA VAL A 23 -24.70 -34.19 2.46
C VAL A 23 -26.03 -33.47 2.24
N ASN A 24 -26.80 -33.81 1.20
CA ASN A 24 -28.16 -33.26 1.03
C ASN A 24 -29.02 -33.57 2.27
N HIS A 25 -28.92 -34.78 2.81
CA HIS A 25 -29.60 -35.15 4.05
C HIS A 25 -29.01 -34.45 5.29
N PHE A 26 -27.69 -34.30 5.41
CA PHE A 26 -27.08 -33.55 6.51
C PHE A 26 -27.54 -32.09 6.55
N LEU A 27 -27.65 -31.43 5.40
CA LEU A 27 -28.09 -30.03 5.29
C LEU A 27 -29.57 -29.84 5.72
N LEU A 28 -30.41 -30.84 5.51
CA LEU A 28 -31.82 -30.85 5.94
C LEU A 28 -31.99 -31.14 7.44
N SER A 29 -30.93 -31.56 8.13
CA SER A 29 -31.00 -31.90 9.55
C SER A 29 -30.57 -30.74 10.44
N GLU A 30 -31.51 -30.21 11.23
CA GLU A 30 -31.23 -29.24 12.30
C GLU A 30 -30.44 -29.85 13.46
N THR A 31 -30.54 -31.16 13.67
CA THR A 31 -29.82 -31.86 14.74
C THR A 31 -28.38 -32.24 14.37
N MET A 32 -28.00 -32.18 13.10
CA MET A 32 -26.66 -32.53 12.63
C MET A 32 -25.68 -31.41 13.00
N GLN A 33 -24.59 -31.75 13.70
CA GLN A 33 -23.53 -30.79 14.05
C GLN A 33 -22.29 -30.99 13.18
N PRO A 34 -21.57 -29.91 12.85
CA PRO A 34 -20.37 -30.01 12.02
C PRO A 34 -19.26 -30.85 12.67
N ALA A 35 -19.17 -30.84 14.00
CA ALA A 35 -18.21 -31.65 14.74
C ALA A 35 -18.35 -33.17 14.47
N GLU A 36 -19.52 -33.65 14.04
CA GLU A 36 -19.71 -35.05 13.69
C GLU A 36 -18.96 -35.47 12.42
N ILE A 37 -18.56 -34.52 11.56
CA ILE A 37 -17.80 -34.79 10.33
C ILE A 37 -16.28 -34.73 10.57
N PHE A 38 -15.82 -34.10 11.66
CA PHE A 38 -14.39 -33.89 11.90
C PHE A 38 -13.54 -35.17 11.89
N PRO A 39 -14.00 -36.31 12.45
CA PRO A 39 -13.22 -37.56 12.45
C PRO A 39 -13.01 -38.16 11.05
N PHE A 40 -13.79 -37.73 10.05
CA PHE A 40 -13.56 -38.14 8.66
C PHE A 40 -12.44 -37.35 7.98
N ILE A 41 -12.09 -36.17 8.50
CA ILE A 41 -11.08 -35.28 7.91
C ILE A 41 -9.75 -35.46 8.64
N MET A 42 -9.79 -35.55 9.97
CA MET A 42 -8.60 -35.63 10.82
C MET A 42 -8.66 -36.86 11.71
N ARG A 43 -7.52 -37.55 11.84
CA ARG A 43 -7.41 -38.73 12.70
C ARG A 43 -7.54 -38.36 14.17
N ASP A 44 -8.22 -39.21 14.93
CA ASP A 44 -8.28 -39.10 16.39
C ASP A 44 -7.04 -39.73 17.06
N PRO A 45 -6.57 -39.18 18.20
CA PRO A 45 -7.07 -37.98 18.86
C PRO A 45 -6.55 -36.70 18.20
N ASN A 46 -7.39 -35.67 18.13
CA ASN A 46 -7.08 -34.32 17.69
C ASN A 46 -7.75 -33.27 18.61
N ARG A 47 -7.49 -31.99 18.33
CA ARG A 47 -7.96 -30.85 19.12
C ARG A 47 -9.48 -30.78 19.30
N TRP A 48 -10.24 -31.35 18.37
CA TRP A 48 -11.71 -31.30 18.37
C TRP A 48 -12.37 -32.67 18.64
N SER A 49 -11.62 -33.71 18.97
CA SER A 49 -12.18 -35.05 19.26
C SER A 49 -13.24 -35.02 20.36
N ASP A 50 -13.08 -34.17 21.37
CA ASP A 50 -14.02 -34.02 22.48
C ASP A 50 -15.32 -33.28 22.10
N LEU A 51 -15.34 -32.58 20.96
CA LEU A 51 -16.54 -31.90 20.45
C LEU A 51 -17.53 -32.86 19.80
N VAL A 52 -17.08 -34.06 19.43
CA VAL A 52 -17.88 -35.04 18.69
C VAL A 52 -19.03 -35.56 19.58
N PRO A 53 -20.29 -35.23 19.28
CA PRO A 53 -21.42 -35.59 20.13
C PRO A 53 -21.74 -37.08 20.00
N ARG A 54 -22.03 -37.73 21.13
CA ARG A 54 -22.55 -39.11 21.13
C ARG A 54 -24.07 -39.12 20.95
N LYS A 55 -24.53 -39.26 19.72
CA LYS A 55 -25.98 -39.26 19.38
C LYS A 55 -26.54 -40.66 19.20
N ARG A 56 -27.86 -40.80 19.34
CA ARG A 56 -28.54 -42.11 19.33
C ARG A 56 -28.37 -42.90 18.02
N TYR A 57 -28.18 -42.23 16.89
CA TYR A 57 -27.97 -42.89 15.59
C TYR A 57 -26.54 -43.40 15.37
N TRP A 58 -25.58 -43.07 16.25
CA TRP A 58 -24.18 -43.51 16.11
C TRP A 58 -23.99 -45.02 16.21
N GLY A 59 -24.95 -45.74 16.79
CA GLY A 59 -24.92 -47.21 16.84
C GLY A 59 -25.42 -47.90 15.56
N LEU A 60 -25.85 -47.13 14.54
CA LEU A 60 -26.48 -47.64 13.33
C LEU A 60 -25.58 -47.59 12.09
N HIS A 61 -24.39 -47.00 12.23
CA HIS A 61 -23.36 -46.97 11.20
C HIS A 61 -22.02 -47.40 11.79
N PRO A 62 -21.02 -47.79 10.96
CA PRO A 62 -19.66 -48.03 11.42
C PRO A 62 -19.08 -46.81 12.15
N PRO A 63 -18.10 -46.98 13.05
CA PRO A 63 -17.44 -45.84 13.67
C PRO A 63 -16.80 -44.95 12.59
N PRO A 64 -16.83 -43.62 12.75
CA PRO A 64 -16.22 -42.73 11.79
C PRO A 64 -14.71 -42.95 11.76
N LYS A 65 -14.15 -42.88 10.55
CA LYS A 65 -12.74 -43.05 10.23
C LYS A 65 -12.37 -42.00 9.17
N PRO A 66 -11.07 -41.73 8.96
CA PRO A 66 -10.63 -40.88 7.85
C PRO A 66 -11.24 -41.30 6.51
N LEU A 67 -11.55 -40.32 5.66
CA LEU A 67 -12.21 -40.49 4.37
C LEU A 67 -11.57 -41.58 3.52
N GLU A 68 -10.25 -41.63 3.48
CA GLU A 68 -9.50 -42.65 2.75
C GLU A 68 -9.87 -44.07 3.20
N GLU A 69 -9.96 -44.29 4.50
CA GLU A 69 -10.30 -45.59 5.07
C GLU A 69 -11.78 -45.94 4.86
N VAL A 70 -12.67 -44.96 4.93
CA VAL A 70 -14.11 -45.16 4.63
C VAL A 70 -14.30 -45.55 3.17
N ILE A 71 -13.59 -44.89 2.26
CA ILE A 71 -13.62 -45.20 0.83
C ILE A 71 -13.02 -46.58 0.57
N ASP A 72 -11.89 -46.91 1.19
CA ASP A 72 -11.24 -48.21 1.02
C ASP A 72 -12.14 -49.36 1.54
N ASP A 73 -12.75 -49.19 2.72
CA ASP A 73 -13.71 -50.16 3.29
C ASP A 73 -14.98 -50.30 2.43
N GLY A 74 -15.50 -49.18 1.91
CA GLY A 74 -16.67 -49.14 1.03
C GLY A 74 -16.40 -49.82 -0.32
N LEU A 75 -15.23 -49.57 -0.94
CA LEU A 75 -14.82 -50.20 -2.19
C LEU A 75 -14.66 -51.72 -2.02
N VAL A 76 -14.09 -52.19 -0.90
CA VAL A 76 -14.01 -53.63 -0.60
C VAL A 76 -15.41 -54.24 -0.48
N THR A 77 -16.34 -53.52 0.14
CA THR A 77 -17.73 -53.97 0.31
C THR A 77 -18.45 -54.05 -1.05
N LEU A 78 -18.27 -53.05 -1.91
CA LEU A 78 -18.79 -53.04 -3.28
C LEU A 78 -18.20 -54.18 -4.12
N GLN A 79 -16.89 -54.43 -4.04
CA GLN A 79 -16.26 -55.55 -4.73
C GLN A 79 -16.81 -56.92 -4.29
N ARG A 80 -17.06 -57.09 -2.99
CA ARG A 80 -17.70 -58.31 -2.46
C ARG A 80 -19.14 -58.45 -2.96
N ALA A 81 -19.91 -57.37 -2.95
CA ALA A 81 -21.29 -57.38 -3.42
C ALA A 81 -21.37 -57.66 -4.94
N LEU A 82 -20.46 -57.07 -5.73
CA LEU A 82 -20.26 -57.37 -7.14
C LEU A 82 -20.01 -58.86 -7.41
N PHE A 83 -19.13 -59.47 -6.59
CA PHE A 83 -18.84 -60.89 -6.69
C PHE A 83 -20.06 -61.75 -6.37
N LEU A 84 -20.81 -61.40 -5.32
CA LEU A 84 -22.05 -62.09 -4.94
C LEU A 84 -23.15 -61.95 -5.99
N LYS A 85 -23.30 -60.76 -6.60
CA LYS A 85 -24.23 -60.52 -7.72
C LYS A 85 -23.89 -61.40 -8.92
N LYS A 86 -22.60 -61.48 -9.28
CA LYS A 86 -22.11 -62.40 -10.33
C LYS A 86 -22.37 -63.88 -9.99
N ALA A 87 -22.42 -64.23 -8.71
CA ALA A 87 -22.75 -65.56 -8.22
C ALA A 87 -24.28 -65.83 -8.11
N GLY A 88 -25.13 -64.90 -8.55
CA GLY A 88 -26.59 -65.06 -8.57
C GLY A 88 -27.29 -64.71 -7.25
N VAL A 89 -26.63 -63.97 -6.35
CA VAL A 89 -27.24 -63.45 -5.12
C VAL A 89 -27.73 -62.04 -5.35
N ASP A 90 -29.01 -61.77 -5.06
CA ASP A 90 -29.56 -60.41 -5.12
C ASP A 90 -28.83 -59.51 -4.12
N THR A 91 -28.19 -58.45 -4.64
CA THR A 91 -27.52 -57.42 -3.85
C THR A 91 -28.11 -56.06 -4.20
N VAL A 92 -28.27 -55.20 -3.20
CA VAL A 92 -28.89 -53.86 -3.32
C VAL A 92 -27.92 -52.83 -3.93
N VAL A 93 -26.94 -53.27 -4.73
CA VAL A 93 -25.94 -52.38 -5.33
C VAL A 93 -26.54 -51.68 -6.55
N ASP A 94 -26.41 -50.37 -6.57
CA ASP A 94 -26.89 -49.49 -7.65
C ASP A 94 -26.31 -49.91 -9.01
N GLU A 95 -27.17 -50.06 -10.01
CA GLU A 95 -26.80 -50.57 -11.35
C GLU A 95 -25.82 -49.63 -12.07
N ASP A 96 -25.83 -48.34 -11.71
CA ASP A 96 -24.95 -47.32 -12.28
C ASP A 96 -23.47 -47.54 -11.86
N PHE A 97 -23.22 -47.96 -10.62
CA PHE A 97 -21.88 -48.30 -10.12
C PHE A 97 -21.29 -49.54 -10.80
N LEU A 98 -22.14 -50.41 -11.36
CA LEU A 98 -21.73 -51.63 -12.05
C LEU A 98 -21.28 -51.34 -13.49
N SER A 99 -21.83 -50.27 -14.07
CA SER A 99 -21.63 -49.90 -15.47
C SER A 99 -20.35 -49.08 -15.65
N ASN A 100 -20.03 -48.19 -14.71
CA ASN A 100 -18.77 -47.44 -14.65
C ASN A 100 -18.35 -47.25 -13.18
N PRO A 101 -17.49 -48.13 -12.61
CA PRO A 101 -17.08 -47.99 -11.23
C PRO A 101 -16.21 -46.72 -11.05
N PRO A 102 -16.57 -45.80 -10.13
CA PRO A 102 -15.78 -44.61 -9.89
C PRO A 102 -14.41 -45.00 -9.32
N THR A 103 -13.37 -44.26 -9.69
CA THR A 103 -12.05 -44.51 -9.14
C THR A 103 -11.97 -44.04 -7.69
N ARG A 104 -11.02 -44.57 -6.92
CA ARG A 104 -10.74 -44.11 -5.55
C ARG A 104 -10.48 -42.61 -5.49
N ALA A 105 -9.81 -42.06 -6.50
CA ALA A 105 -9.51 -40.63 -6.58
C ALA A 105 -10.80 -39.81 -6.80
N ASP A 106 -11.67 -40.24 -7.72
CA ASP A 106 -12.94 -39.56 -7.99
C ASP A 106 -13.84 -39.56 -6.74
N LEU A 107 -13.89 -40.68 -6.03
CA LEU A 107 -14.65 -40.79 -4.78
C LEU A 107 -14.09 -39.88 -3.68
N LEU A 108 -12.76 -39.80 -3.55
CA LEU A 108 -12.12 -38.93 -2.57
C LEU A 108 -12.39 -37.46 -2.90
N GLU A 109 -12.24 -37.06 -4.16
CA GLU A 109 -12.56 -35.72 -4.61
C GLU A 109 -14.04 -35.38 -4.37
N LEU A 110 -14.95 -36.28 -4.72
CA LEU A 110 -16.39 -36.09 -4.55
C LEU A 110 -16.78 -36.03 -3.06
N ALA A 111 -16.15 -36.83 -2.19
CA ALA A 111 -16.34 -36.76 -0.75
C ALA A 111 -15.87 -35.42 -0.19
N ILE A 112 -14.67 -34.98 -0.56
CA ILE A 112 -14.10 -33.71 -0.09
C ILE A 112 -14.97 -32.52 -0.55
N ARG A 113 -15.35 -32.46 -1.84
CA ARG A 113 -16.23 -31.41 -2.38
C ARG A 113 -17.56 -31.31 -1.62
N ASN A 114 -18.16 -32.46 -1.31
CA ASN A 114 -19.44 -32.49 -0.59
C ASN A 114 -19.28 -32.09 0.88
N ILE A 115 -18.19 -32.48 1.54
CA ILE A 115 -17.91 -32.02 2.91
C ILE A 115 -17.63 -30.52 2.95
N ILE A 116 -16.86 -29.99 2.00
CA ILE A 116 -16.65 -28.54 1.85
C ILE A 116 -17.99 -27.84 1.76
N ARG A 117 -18.90 -28.30 0.88
CA ARG A 117 -20.25 -27.76 0.74
C ARG A 117 -20.99 -27.72 2.08
N TYR A 118 -20.95 -28.82 2.84
CA TYR A 118 -21.60 -28.89 4.13
C TYR A 118 -21.00 -27.92 5.16
N LEU A 119 -19.66 -27.86 5.25
CA LEU A 119 -18.97 -27.00 6.20
C LEU A 119 -19.15 -25.51 5.87
N CYS A 120 -19.14 -25.13 4.59
CA CYS A 120 -19.45 -23.76 4.15
C CYS A 120 -20.85 -23.33 4.61
N VAL A 121 -21.88 -24.14 4.39
CA VAL A 121 -23.25 -23.82 4.85
C VAL A 121 -23.33 -23.84 6.38
N SER A 122 -22.55 -24.68 7.05
CA SER A 122 -22.50 -24.72 8.52
C SER A 122 -21.84 -23.47 9.10
N ARG A 123 -20.84 -22.91 8.43
CA ARG A 123 -20.13 -21.68 8.82
C ARG A 123 -21.02 -20.44 8.86
N GLU A 124 -22.08 -20.41 8.06
CA GLU A 124 -23.07 -19.32 8.05
C GLU A 124 -24.05 -19.40 9.24
N LYS A 125 -24.06 -20.53 9.97
CA LYS A 125 -24.91 -20.72 11.14
C LYS A 125 -24.22 -20.19 12.41
N SER A 126 -25.01 -19.98 13.46
CA SER A 126 -24.47 -19.68 14.79
C SER A 126 -23.90 -20.96 15.42
N LEU A 127 -22.57 -21.09 15.38
CA LEU A 127 -21.83 -22.19 15.98
C LEU A 127 -21.10 -21.73 17.25
N SER A 128 -20.75 -22.68 18.12
CA SER A 128 -19.87 -22.37 19.26
C SER A 128 -18.45 -22.00 18.77
N PRO A 129 -17.66 -21.23 19.54
CA PRO A 129 -16.30 -20.85 19.12
C PRO A 129 -15.41 -22.06 18.80
N ALA A 130 -15.54 -23.15 19.55
CA ALA A 130 -14.77 -24.37 19.31
C ALA A 130 -15.21 -25.12 18.05
N GLU A 131 -16.52 -25.11 17.73
CA GLU A 131 -17.01 -25.66 16.46
C GLU A 131 -16.58 -24.79 15.27
N MET A 132 -16.64 -23.45 15.38
CA MET A 132 -16.13 -22.54 14.35
C MET A 132 -14.63 -22.73 14.11
N GLU A 133 -13.86 -22.92 15.17
CA GLU A 133 -12.42 -23.21 15.10
C GLU A 133 -12.15 -24.48 14.27
N GLY A 134 -12.88 -25.56 14.55
CA GLY A 134 -12.78 -26.80 13.79
C GLY A 134 -13.27 -26.67 12.34
N VAL A 135 -14.40 -25.98 12.11
CA VAL A 135 -14.94 -25.74 10.77
C VAL A 135 -13.94 -24.99 9.89
N ASP A 136 -13.43 -23.84 10.36
CA ASP A 136 -12.53 -23.00 9.58
C ASP A 136 -11.17 -23.69 9.36
N THR A 137 -10.63 -24.36 10.39
CA THR A 137 -9.35 -25.05 10.25
C THR A 137 -9.45 -26.24 9.29
N LEU A 138 -10.49 -27.07 9.43
CA LEU A 138 -10.66 -28.25 8.56
C LEU A 138 -11.07 -27.87 7.13
N LEU A 139 -11.79 -26.76 6.93
CA LEU A 139 -12.00 -26.19 5.58
C LEU A 139 -10.66 -25.91 4.89
N MET A 140 -9.67 -25.37 5.60
CA MET A 140 -8.34 -25.14 5.04
C MET A 140 -7.65 -26.45 4.61
N TYR A 141 -7.75 -27.52 5.42
CA TYR A 141 -7.24 -28.85 5.06
C TYR A 141 -7.89 -29.38 3.77
N LEU A 142 -9.20 -29.24 3.65
CA LEU A 142 -9.97 -29.73 2.51
C LEU A 142 -9.73 -28.90 1.25
N TYR A 143 -9.66 -27.58 1.35
CA TYR A 143 -9.30 -26.71 0.23
C TYR A 143 -7.92 -27.04 -0.29
N ARG A 144 -6.93 -27.26 0.60
CA ARG A 144 -5.60 -27.71 0.20
C ARG A 144 -5.66 -29.07 -0.50
N ALA A 145 -6.44 -30.02 0.02
CA ALA A 145 -6.53 -31.36 -0.57
C ALA A 145 -7.04 -31.36 -2.01
N LEU A 146 -7.83 -30.35 -2.41
CA LEU A 146 -8.30 -30.13 -3.77
C LEU A 146 -7.54 -29.03 -4.55
N ASP A 147 -6.45 -28.51 -4.00
CA ASP A 147 -5.68 -27.38 -4.56
C ASP A 147 -6.54 -26.13 -4.86
N LEU A 148 -7.55 -25.88 -4.03
CA LEU A 148 -8.45 -24.72 -4.11
C LEU A 148 -7.79 -23.49 -3.48
N VAL A 149 -6.72 -23.00 -4.10
CA VAL A 149 -5.88 -21.93 -3.55
C VAL A 149 -6.64 -20.62 -3.34
N ASP A 150 -7.54 -20.26 -4.25
CA ASP A 150 -8.29 -19.00 -4.14
C ASP A 150 -9.25 -19.04 -2.94
N ASP A 151 -9.87 -20.18 -2.67
CA ASP A 151 -10.72 -20.37 -1.48
C ASP A 151 -9.90 -20.36 -0.18
N MET A 152 -8.68 -20.91 -0.21
CA MET A 152 -7.75 -20.84 0.91
C MET A 152 -7.36 -19.40 1.24
N GLU A 153 -6.92 -18.63 0.24
CA GLU A 153 -6.52 -17.23 0.42
C GLU A 153 -7.71 -16.37 0.87
N LYS A 154 -8.91 -16.61 0.33
CA LYS A 154 -10.14 -15.95 0.74
C LYS A 154 -10.53 -16.26 2.19
N LEU A 155 -10.42 -17.52 2.60
CA LEU A 155 -10.69 -17.91 3.99
C LEU A 155 -9.66 -17.26 4.94
N ALA A 156 -8.38 -17.30 4.58
CA ALA A 156 -7.29 -16.76 5.39
C ALA A 156 -7.32 -15.23 5.55
N SER A 157 -7.74 -14.50 4.51
CA SER A 157 -7.86 -13.04 4.51
C SER A 157 -9.14 -12.52 5.16
N SER A 158 -10.20 -13.33 5.20
CA SER A 158 -11.47 -12.98 5.85
C SER A 158 -11.46 -13.24 7.36
N GLN A 159 -12.49 -12.75 8.08
CA GLN A 159 -12.68 -13.08 9.49
C GLN A 159 -12.83 -14.59 9.66
N ASN A 160 -11.88 -15.21 10.36
CA ASN A 160 -11.82 -16.67 10.50
C ASN A 160 -11.40 -17.08 11.94
N SER A 161 -11.74 -18.32 12.29
CA SER A 161 -11.39 -18.99 13.55
C SER A 161 -10.30 -20.06 13.36
N CYS A 162 -9.56 -20.03 12.24
CA CYS A 162 -8.48 -20.99 11.97
C CYS A 162 -7.43 -21.04 13.09
N VAL A 163 -6.93 -22.25 13.38
CA VAL A 163 -5.79 -22.48 14.29
C VAL A 163 -4.48 -22.43 13.52
N VAL A 164 -3.65 -21.44 13.83
CA VAL A 164 -2.36 -21.23 13.13
C VAL A 164 -1.40 -22.39 13.38
N ASP A 165 -1.27 -22.84 14.63
CA ASP A 165 -0.34 -23.90 15.02
C ASP A 165 -0.53 -25.20 14.22
N GLU A 166 -1.79 -25.53 13.86
CA GLU A 166 -2.13 -26.71 13.06
C GLU A 166 -1.84 -26.50 11.57
N LEU A 167 -2.06 -25.27 11.07
CA LEU A 167 -1.98 -24.95 9.64
C LEU A 167 -0.59 -24.50 9.19
N GLU A 168 0.24 -23.99 10.08
CA GLU A 168 1.55 -23.42 9.75
C GLU A 168 2.42 -24.44 9.02
N SER A 169 2.69 -25.58 9.66
CA SER A 169 3.50 -26.65 9.06
C SER A 169 2.86 -27.24 7.81
N LEU A 170 1.53 -27.28 7.75
CA LEU A 170 0.80 -27.82 6.61
C LEU A 170 0.91 -26.91 5.38
N LEU A 171 0.77 -25.60 5.55
CA LEU A 171 0.82 -24.62 4.47
C LEU A 171 2.26 -24.37 4.02
N ASP A 172 3.23 -24.35 4.96
CA ASP A 172 4.65 -24.19 4.65
C ASP A 172 5.18 -25.37 3.81
N ASN A 173 4.95 -26.61 4.28
CA ASN A 173 5.39 -27.82 3.57
C ASN A 173 4.71 -28.01 2.20
N SER A 174 3.51 -27.45 2.00
CA SER A 174 2.80 -27.51 0.71
C SER A 174 3.13 -26.33 -0.21
N GLY A 175 3.91 -25.35 0.25
CA GLY A 175 4.28 -24.17 -0.54
C GLY A 175 3.19 -23.11 -0.66
N HIS A 176 2.11 -23.17 0.13
CA HIS A 176 1.04 -22.18 0.14
C HIS A 176 1.36 -20.99 1.07
N LEU A 177 2.52 -20.38 0.85
CA LEU A 177 3.03 -19.29 1.68
C LEU A 177 2.14 -18.03 1.67
N ARG A 178 1.49 -17.72 0.53
CA ARG A 178 0.55 -16.59 0.44
C ARG A 178 -0.63 -16.77 1.40
N THR A 179 -1.25 -17.94 1.40
CA THR A 179 -2.31 -18.31 2.35
C THR A 179 -1.83 -18.19 3.78
N LEU A 180 -0.62 -18.66 4.07
CA LEU A 180 -0.03 -18.56 5.42
C LEU A 180 0.21 -17.11 5.85
N ALA A 181 0.67 -16.25 4.94
CA ALA A 181 0.85 -14.82 5.20
C ALA A 181 -0.48 -14.11 5.47
N PHE A 182 -1.54 -14.42 4.70
CA PHE A 182 -2.89 -13.92 4.98
C PHE A 182 -3.42 -14.39 6.33
N LEU A 183 -3.16 -15.65 6.68
CA LEU A 183 -3.58 -16.23 7.95
C LEU A 183 -2.88 -15.54 9.13
N TYR A 184 -1.56 -15.32 9.05
CA TYR A 184 -0.84 -14.57 10.07
C TYR A 184 -1.37 -13.14 10.20
N GLY A 185 -1.62 -12.48 9.07
CA GLY A 185 -2.20 -11.12 9.04
C GLY A 185 -3.56 -11.05 9.74
N SER A 186 -4.48 -11.96 9.44
CA SER A 186 -5.82 -11.98 10.06
C SER A 186 -5.82 -12.31 11.55
N LYS A 187 -4.75 -12.93 12.06
CA LYS A 187 -4.54 -13.22 13.49
C LYS A 187 -3.75 -12.16 14.24
N GLY A 188 -3.34 -11.07 13.56
CA GLY A 188 -2.54 -10.00 14.16
C GLY A 188 -1.07 -10.38 14.38
N MET A 189 -0.59 -11.48 13.80
CA MET A 189 0.80 -11.93 13.87
C MET A 189 1.63 -11.19 12.79
N CYS A 190 1.69 -9.85 12.90
CA CYS A 190 2.22 -8.97 11.87
C CYS A 190 3.66 -9.30 11.45
N SER A 191 4.54 -9.60 12.41
CA SER A 191 5.96 -9.88 12.15
C SER A 191 6.15 -11.09 11.23
N GLN A 192 5.46 -12.19 11.52
CA GLN A 192 5.51 -13.41 10.70
C GLN A 192 4.86 -13.18 9.32
N ALA A 193 3.72 -12.49 9.27
CA ALA A 193 3.05 -12.18 8.01
C ALA A 193 3.95 -11.39 7.05
N VAL A 194 4.53 -10.29 7.54
CA VAL A 194 5.39 -9.41 6.73
C VAL A 194 6.71 -10.10 6.36
N ALA A 195 7.26 -10.96 7.23
CA ALA A 195 8.43 -11.77 6.89
C ALA A 195 8.16 -12.71 5.70
N ILE A 196 6.99 -13.36 5.65
CA ILE A 196 6.61 -14.20 4.52
C ILE A 196 6.39 -13.37 3.26
N TRP A 197 5.72 -12.20 3.35
CA TRP A 197 5.58 -11.31 2.20
C TRP A 197 6.91 -10.84 1.64
N ARG A 198 7.90 -10.55 2.50
CA ARG A 198 9.27 -10.22 2.09
C ARG A 198 9.95 -11.39 1.36
N ILE A 199 9.75 -12.63 1.80
CA ILE A 199 10.26 -13.84 1.12
C ILE A 199 9.58 -13.99 -0.26
N LEU A 200 8.27 -13.80 -0.32
CA LEU A 200 7.50 -13.87 -1.56
C LEU A 200 7.96 -12.83 -2.58
N ALA A 201 8.12 -11.57 -2.17
CA ALA A 201 8.62 -10.50 -3.02
C ALA A 201 9.98 -10.86 -3.66
N ARG A 202 10.93 -11.37 -2.85
CA ARG A 202 12.24 -11.83 -3.34
C ARG A 202 12.15 -13.01 -4.30
N ASN A 203 11.21 -13.92 -4.08
CA ASN A 203 11.01 -15.09 -4.93
C ASN A 203 10.37 -14.72 -6.28
N TYR A 204 9.50 -13.71 -6.31
CA TYR A 204 8.97 -13.14 -7.55
C TYR A 204 10.05 -12.38 -8.32
N SER A 205 10.83 -11.53 -7.65
CA SER A 205 11.89 -10.74 -8.30
C SER A 205 13.02 -11.58 -8.91
N THR A 206 13.32 -12.74 -8.31
CA THR A 206 14.27 -13.72 -8.86
C THR A 206 13.72 -14.55 -10.04
N GLY A 207 12.45 -14.35 -10.41
CA GLY A 207 11.77 -15.12 -11.47
C GLY A 207 11.54 -16.58 -11.12
N LEU A 208 11.76 -16.96 -9.84
CA LEU A 208 11.56 -18.30 -9.33
C LEU A 208 10.05 -18.65 -9.32
N TRP A 209 9.21 -17.63 -9.16
CA TRP A 209 7.76 -17.72 -9.19
C TRP A 209 7.24 -16.84 -10.32
N LYS A 210 6.34 -17.39 -11.16
CA LYS A 210 5.65 -16.61 -12.18
C LYS A 210 4.34 -16.09 -11.62
N ASP A 211 3.96 -14.89 -12.02
CA ASP A 211 2.61 -14.38 -11.81
C ASP A 211 1.60 -15.42 -12.28
N ARG A 212 0.62 -15.74 -11.44
CA ARG A 212 -0.45 -16.64 -11.86
C ARG A 212 -1.12 -16.02 -13.08
N PRO A 213 -1.27 -16.74 -14.21
CA PRO A 213 -2.16 -16.28 -15.25
C PRO A 213 -3.57 -16.26 -14.64
N ASN A 214 -4.14 -15.06 -14.49
CA ASN A 214 -5.54 -14.92 -14.09
C ASN A 214 -6.41 -15.81 -14.98
N LEU A 215 -7.30 -16.58 -14.36
CA LEU A 215 -8.31 -17.39 -15.03
C LEU A 215 -9.17 -16.45 -15.92
N PRO A 216 -9.52 -16.82 -17.16
CA PRO A 216 -10.41 -16.04 -17.99
C PRO A 216 -11.83 -16.08 -17.40
N GLY A 217 -12.27 -14.99 -16.78
CA GLY A 217 -13.59 -14.98 -16.13
C GLY A 217 -14.11 -13.65 -15.59
N THR A 218 -13.38 -12.55 -15.74
CA THR A 218 -13.95 -11.22 -15.47
C THR A 218 -13.66 -10.35 -16.68
N ASP A 219 -14.62 -10.29 -17.61
CA ASP A 219 -14.65 -9.32 -18.70
C ASP A 219 -14.91 -7.92 -18.11
N SER A 220 -13.92 -7.37 -17.43
CA SER A 220 -13.71 -5.93 -17.37
C SER A 220 -12.52 -5.64 -18.28
N GLN A 221 -12.75 -4.78 -19.28
CA GLN A 221 -11.71 -4.25 -20.15
C GLN A 221 -10.71 -3.46 -19.31
N GLU A 222 -9.78 -4.14 -18.66
CA GLU A 222 -8.59 -3.53 -18.09
C GLU A 222 -7.51 -3.56 -19.17
N THR A 223 -7.23 -2.36 -19.67
CA THR A 223 -6.06 -2.02 -20.46
C THR A 223 -4.81 -2.69 -19.90
N SER A 224 -3.91 -3.12 -20.78
CA SER A 224 -2.67 -3.86 -20.49
C SER A 224 -1.63 -3.14 -19.62
N ALA A 225 -2.02 -2.09 -18.88
CA ALA A 225 -1.18 -1.26 -18.03
C ALA A 225 -1.26 -1.63 -16.54
N ASP A 226 -2.27 -2.38 -16.08
CA ASP A 226 -2.50 -2.67 -14.63
C ASP A 226 -2.21 -4.13 -14.22
N LYS A 227 -1.29 -4.82 -14.90
CA LYS A 227 -0.82 -6.12 -14.42
C LYS A 227 0.20 -5.90 -13.30
N LYS A 228 -0.30 -5.78 -12.07
CA LYS A 228 0.55 -5.73 -10.88
C LYS A 228 1.36 -7.00 -10.76
N SER A 229 2.68 -6.88 -10.66
CA SER A 229 3.57 -8.02 -10.48
C SER A 229 3.31 -8.71 -9.14
N GLY A 230 3.67 -9.99 -9.01
CA GLY A 230 3.60 -10.72 -7.73
C GLY A 230 4.43 -10.05 -6.62
N GLU A 231 5.50 -9.35 -6.99
CA GLU A 231 6.30 -8.50 -6.11
C GLU A 231 5.52 -7.28 -5.60
N GLU A 232 4.83 -6.55 -6.49
CA GLU A 232 3.95 -5.45 -6.11
C GLU A 232 2.78 -5.92 -5.23
N ILE A 233 2.17 -7.06 -5.53
CA ILE A 233 1.09 -7.62 -4.70
C ILE A 233 1.61 -7.90 -3.28
N ALA A 234 2.81 -8.48 -3.16
CA ALA A 234 3.42 -8.73 -1.85
C ALA A 234 3.72 -7.43 -1.10
N ALA A 235 4.21 -6.39 -1.78
CA ALA A 235 4.42 -5.06 -1.20
C ALA A 235 3.11 -4.42 -0.75
N ILE A 236 2.04 -4.50 -1.55
CA ILE A 236 0.72 -3.98 -1.22
C ILE A 236 0.16 -4.66 0.03
N GLU A 237 0.17 -6.00 0.09
CA GLU A 237 -0.36 -6.72 1.26
C GLU A 237 0.48 -6.48 2.52
N ALA A 238 1.80 -6.44 2.39
CA ALA A 238 2.67 -6.05 3.50
C ALA A 238 2.37 -4.62 3.97
N SER A 239 2.16 -3.67 3.06
CA SER A 239 1.87 -2.28 3.39
C SER A 239 0.61 -2.13 4.22
N LYS A 240 -0.45 -2.89 3.92
CA LYS A 240 -1.71 -2.87 4.70
C LYS A 240 -1.47 -3.29 6.15
N ILE A 241 -0.65 -4.32 6.37
CA ILE A 241 -0.31 -4.80 7.72
C ILE A 241 0.54 -3.75 8.45
N LEU A 242 1.52 -3.17 7.76
CA LEU A 242 2.43 -2.16 8.33
C LEU A 242 1.74 -0.82 8.62
N GLN A 243 0.69 -0.46 7.86
CA GLN A 243 -0.15 0.70 8.13
C GLN A 243 -0.98 0.55 9.41
N ALA A 244 -1.46 -0.67 9.71
CA ALA A 244 -2.26 -0.94 10.90
C ALA A 244 -1.43 -1.15 12.18
N THR A 245 -0.21 -1.69 12.07
CA THR A 245 0.62 -1.99 13.25
C THR A 245 1.21 -0.73 13.89
N SER A 246 1.22 -0.68 15.22
CA SER A 246 1.89 0.37 16.02
C SER A 246 3.29 -0.04 16.48
N ASP A 247 3.78 -1.22 16.06
CA ASP A 247 5.15 -1.66 16.34
C ASP A 247 6.14 -0.90 15.45
N GLN A 248 6.81 0.07 16.05
CA GLN A 248 7.74 0.95 15.36
C GLN A 248 8.96 0.21 14.79
N ASP A 249 9.53 -0.73 15.54
CA ASP A 249 10.76 -1.40 15.12
C ASP A 249 10.45 -2.31 13.92
N LEU A 250 9.30 -2.99 13.93
CA LEU A 250 8.81 -3.77 12.79
C LEU A 250 8.59 -2.91 11.54
N VAL A 251 7.95 -1.74 11.68
CA VAL A 251 7.70 -0.85 10.54
C VAL A 251 9.02 -0.39 9.92
N LEU A 252 9.96 0.09 10.73
CA LEU A 252 11.23 0.62 10.23
C LEU A 252 12.11 -0.47 9.60
N GLU A 253 12.11 -1.69 10.16
CA GLU A 253 12.84 -2.83 9.58
C GLU A 253 12.30 -3.21 8.18
N HIS A 254 10.98 -3.12 7.99
CA HIS A 254 10.32 -3.55 6.75
C HIS A 254 10.06 -2.41 5.76
N LEU A 255 10.27 -1.15 6.13
CA LEU A 255 10.05 -0.02 5.24
C LEU A 255 10.99 -0.04 4.01
N GLY A 256 12.26 -0.41 4.22
CA GLY A 256 13.30 -0.32 3.19
C GLY A 256 12.97 -1.09 1.91
N TRP A 257 12.58 -2.35 2.04
CA TRP A 257 12.27 -3.21 0.89
C TRP A 257 10.93 -2.85 0.22
N VAL A 258 9.94 -2.36 0.98
CA VAL A 258 8.70 -1.85 0.37
C VAL A 258 9.01 -0.60 -0.45
N ALA A 259 9.85 0.29 0.09
CA ALA A 259 10.31 1.48 -0.59
C ALA A 259 11.21 1.20 -1.81
N ASP A 260 11.83 0.03 -1.91
CA ASP A 260 12.58 -0.39 -3.11
C ASP A 260 11.64 -0.75 -4.27
N ILE A 261 10.44 -1.24 -3.93
CA ILE A 261 9.42 -1.65 -4.90
C ILE A 261 8.52 -0.46 -5.26
N ASP A 262 7.98 0.23 -4.25
CA ASP A 262 7.03 1.33 -4.41
C ASP A 262 7.19 2.37 -3.29
N GLN A 263 7.59 3.58 -3.68
CA GLN A 263 7.81 4.69 -2.76
C GLN A 263 6.49 5.25 -2.20
N ASP A 264 5.40 5.22 -2.97
CA ASP A 264 4.10 5.72 -2.53
C ASP A 264 3.54 4.82 -1.43
N LEU A 265 3.68 3.49 -1.56
CA LEU A 265 3.33 2.56 -0.48
C LEU A 265 4.14 2.81 0.79
N ALA A 266 5.44 3.08 0.65
CA ALA A 266 6.30 3.41 1.78
C ALA A 266 5.85 4.70 2.48
N THR A 267 5.46 5.74 1.71
CA THR A 267 4.92 6.97 2.30
C THR A 267 3.60 6.73 3.02
N ALA A 268 2.68 5.95 2.42
CA ALA A 268 1.42 5.58 3.04
C ALA A 268 1.60 4.78 4.35
N ILE A 269 2.64 3.95 4.44
CA ILE A 269 3.01 3.26 5.69
C ILE A 269 3.41 4.27 6.77
N LEU A 270 4.16 5.31 6.43
CA LEU A 270 4.63 6.29 7.41
C LEU A 270 3.53 7.26 7.87
N THR A 271 2.64 7.65 6.96
CA THR A 271 1.58 8.65 7.19
C THR A 271 0.23 8.04 7.60
N SER A 272 0.19 6.74 7.93
CA SER A 272 -1.06 6.05 8.21
C SER A 272 -1.73 6.52 9.50
N GLU A 273 -3.00 6.92 9.37
CA GLU A 273 -3.88 7.27 10.50
C GLU A 273 -4.50 6.04 11.19
N MET A 274 -4.32 4.83 10.62
CA MET A 274 -4.93 3.60 11.16
C MET A 274 -4.30 3.13 12.47
N ARG A 275 -3.15 3.69 12.86
CA ARG A 275 -2.40 3.28 14.06
C ARG A 275 -3.02 3.86 15.33
N GLU A 276 -3.08 3.04 16.37
CA GLU A 276 -3.41 3.51 17.72
C GLU A 276 -2.34 4.45 18.28
N LYS A 277 -1.06 4.17 17.99
CA LYS A 277 0.07 5.01 18.37
C LYS A 277 0.92 5.35 17.16
N GLN A 278 1.03 6.65 16.90
CA GLN A 278 1.86 7.16 15.81
C GLN A 278 3.36 6.91 16.06
N LEU A 279 4.12 6.80 14.97
CA LEU A 279 5.56 6.57 15.01
C LEU A 279 6.29 7.81 15.55
N SER A 280 7.42 7.60 16.21
CA SER A 280 8.28 8.71 16.63
C SER A 280 8.98 9.31 15.40
N SER A 281 8.74 10.60 15.15
CA SER A 281 9.28 11.35 14.00
C SER A 281 10.81 11.29 13.93
N GLU A 282 11.50 11.47 15.06
CA GLU A 282 12.97 11.40 15.14
C GLU A 282 13.51 10.06 14.65
N LYS A 283 12.90 8.95 15.10
CA LYS A 283 13.32 7.61 14.71
C LYS A 283 13.00 7.29 13.25
N VAL A 284 11.87 7.78 12.73
CA VAL A 284 11.53 7.61 11.30
C VAL A 284 12.56 8.32 10.44
N ILE A 285 12.84 9.60 10.72
CA ILE A 285 13.81 10.40 9.96
C ILE A 285 15.21 9.75 10.03
N ALA A 286 15.62 9.25 11.19
CA ALA A 286 16.91 8.57 11.35
C ALA A 286 17.02 7.23 10.59
N ALA A 287 15.89 6.54 10.36
CA ALA A 287 15.85 5.24 9.69
C ALA A 287 15.65 5.35 8.18
N LEU A 288 15.15 6.48 7.68
CA LEU A 288 14.93 6.70 6.27
C LEU A 288 16.26 6.85 5.52
N ASP A 289 16.38 6.13 4.40
CA ASP A 289 17.55 6.16 3.54
C ASP A 289 17.75 7.56 2.93
N SER A 290 18.97 8.11 3.06
CA SER A 290 19.33 9.41 2.50
C SER A 290 19.17 9.49 0.98
N GLU A 291 19.23 8.36 0.27
CA GLU A 291 19.04 8.32 -1.19
C GLU A 291 17.56 8.48 -1.59
N LYS A 292 16.62 8.15 -0.70
CA LYS A 292 15.17 8.18 -0.99
C LYS A 292 14.52 9.50 -0.61
N VAL A 293 15.02 10.58 -1.21
CA VAL A 293 14.62 11.97 -0.92
C VAL A 293 13.10 12.18 -1.03
N GLY A 294 12.43 11.53 -1.99
CA GLY A 294 10.98 11.65 -2.18
C GLY A 294 10.16 11.21 -0.97
N ILE A 295 10.56 10.12 -0.30
CA ILE A 295 9.88 9.60 0.89
C ILE A 295 10.08 10.55 2.07
N HIS A 296 11.32 11.03 2.28
CA HIS A 296 11.64 12.03 3.30
C HIS A 296 10.81 13.30 3.13
N GLN A 297 10.74 13.84 1.90
CA GLN A 297 9.96 15.04 1.61
C GLN A 297 8.48 14.84 1.92
N ARG A 298 7.87 13.73 1.48
CA ARG A 298 6.45 13.45 1.73
C ARG A 298 6.15 13.26 3.21
N TYR A 299 7.05 12.60 3.94
CA TYR A 299 6.89 12.42 5.38
C TYR A 299 7.00 13.75 6.15
N LEU A 300 7.98 14.59 5.82
CA LEU A 300 8.13 15.92 6.43
C LEU A 300 6.98 16.84 6.07
N GLN A 301 6.52 16.80 4.81
CA GLN A 301 5.33 17.52 4.37
C GLN A 301 4.12 17.15 5.23
N TRP A 302 3.86 15.85 5.40
CA TRP A 302 2.78 15.36 6.26
C TRP A 302 2.94 15.78 7.73
N LEU A 303 4.16 15.74 8.27
CA LEU A 303 4.42 16.22 9.64
C LEU A 303 4.09 17.71 9.80
N ILE A 304 4.40 18.53 8.81
CA ILE A 304 4.21 19.99 8.88
C ILE A 304 2.76 20.37 8.58
N GLU A 305 2.19 19.86 7.48
CA GLU A 305 0.89 20.28 6.96
C GLU A 305 -0.26 19.55 7.65
N ASP A 306 -0.19 18.22 7.76
CA ASP A 306 -1.30 17.41 8.30
C ASP A 306 -1.23 17.27 9.83
N GLN A 307 -0.05 17.04 10.39
CA GLN A 307 0.13 16.94 11.85
C GLN A 307 0.33 18.31 12.52
N GLY A 308 0.56 19.38 11.75
CA GLY A 308 0.74 20.74 12.29
C GLY A 308 2.00 20.88 13.16
N CYS A 309 3.08 20.17 12.84
CA CYS A 309 4.30 20.22 13.63
C CYS A 309 5.00 21.59 13.47
N GLU A 310 5.23 22.28 14.59
CA GLU A 310 5.87 23.59 14.65
C GLU A 310 7.38 23.50 14.97
N ASP A 311 7.99 22.32 14.92
CA ASP A 311 9.43 22.16 15.22
C ASP A 311 10.30 22.77 14.10
N PRO A 312 11.10 23.81 14.40
CA PRO A 312 11.95 24.47 13.40
C PRO A 312 12.90 23.52 12.67
N HIS A 313 13.37 22.47 13.35
CA HIS A 313 14.30 21.51 12.76
C HIS A 313 13.69 20.78 11.55
N TYR A 314 12.41 20.42 11.62
CA TYR A 314 11.72 19.75 10.52
C TYR A 314 11.40 20.70 9.37
N HIS A 315 11.06 21.96 9.68
CA HIS A 315 10.84 22.99 8.66
C HIS A 315 12.13 23.29 7.89
N THR A 316 13.26 23.48 8.59
CA THR A 316 14.57 23.66 7.95
C THR A 316 14.95 22.44 7.13
N SER A 317 14.81 21.23 7.68
CA SER A 317 15.13 19.99 6.95
C SER A 317 14.30 19.83 5.68
N TYR A 318 13.01 20.16 5.74
CA TYR A 318 12.12 20.11 4.57
C TYR A 318 12.51 21.13 3.51
N ALA A 319 12.77 22.38 3.91
CA ALA A 319 13.26 23.43 3.01
C ALA A 319 14.55 23.00 2.31
N LEU A 320 15.53 22.48 3.06
CA LEU A 320 16.81 22.03 2.52
C LEU A 320 16.64 20.89 1.51
N LEU A 321 15.74 19.94 1.76
CA LEU A 321 15.47 18.84 0.83
C LEU A 321 14.77 19.34 -0.44
N LEU A 322 13.79 20.25 -0.32
CA LEU A 322 13.14 20.85 -1.48
C LEU A 322 14.14 21.66 -2.33
N SER A 323 15.01 22.43 -1.69
CA SER A 323 16.07 23.19 -2.36
C SER A 323 17.04 22.30 -3.12
N LYS A 324 17.49 21.19 -2.52
CA LYS A 324 18.35 20.22 -3.19
C LYS A 324 17.67 19.60 -4.41
N SER A 325 16.41 19.17 -4.27
CA SER A 325 15.65 18.63 -5.41
C SER A 325 15.42 19.66 -6.52
N ALA A 326 15.15 20.92 -6.16
CA ALA A 326 15.01 21.99 -7.15
C ALA A 326 16.32 22.26 -7.91
N MET A 327 17.47 22.22 -7.22
CA MET A 327 18.78 22.35 -7.85
C MET A 327 19.10 21.18 -8.79
N GLU A 328 18.86 19.95 -8.35
CA GLU A 328 19.06 18.76 -9.18
C GLU A 328 18.21 18.82 -10.45
N ALA A 329 16.94 19.22 -10.33
CA ALA A 329 16.03 19.37 -11.45
C ALA A 329 16.51 20.46 -12.43
N PHE A 330 17.02 21.58 -11.93
CA PHE A 330 17.59 22.66 -12.74
C PHE A 330 18.88 22.24 -13.48
N HIS A 331 19.74 21.44 -12.83
CA HIS A 331 20.93 20.89 -13.47
C HIS A 331 20.60 19.88 -14.59
N MET A 332 19.46 19.18 -14.48
CA MET A 332 19.00 18.28 -15.55
C MET A 332 18.57 19.05 -16.81
N GLU A 333 17.93 20.22 -16.65
CA GLU A 333 17.55 21.11 -17.77
C GLU A 333 18.78 21.63 -18.54
N SER A 334 19.83 22.01 -17.82
CA SER A 334 21.06 22.55 -18.44
C SER A 334 21.86 21.49 -19.23
N ASN A 335 21.65 20.20 -18.94
CA ASN A 335 22.38 19.08 -19.57
C ASN A 335 21.56 18.34 -20.64
N SER A 336 20.28 18.67 -20.86
CA SER A 336 19.37 17.93 -21.76
C SER A 336 19.51 18.32 -23.23
N GLY A 337 20.73 18.47 -23.75
CA GLY A 337 21.01 18.93 -25.11
C GLY A 337 20.52 18.03 -26.27
N GLU A 338 19.96 16.84 -25.99
CA GLU A 338 19.52 15.87 -27.02
C GLU A 338 18.35 14.98 -26.55
N LYS A 339 17.20 15.54 -26.12
CA LYS A 339 15.98 14.75 -25.83
C LYS A 339 14.82 15.06 -26.79
N ASN A 340 13.84 14.16 -26.88
CA ASN A 340 12.65 14.32 -27.74
C ASN A 340 11.67 15.37 -27.19
N ASP A 341 10.99 16.13 -28.07
CA ASP A 341 10.06 17.23 -27.70
C ASP A 341 8.99 16.86 -26.64
N LYS A 342 8.53 15.60 -26.57
CA LYS A 342 7.50 15.17 -25.60
C LYS A 342 8.03 14.87 -24.20
N GLU A 343 9.29 14.44 -24.08
CA GLU A 343 9.94 14.19 -22.78
C GLU A 343 10.42 15.51 -22.16
N ILE A 344 10.79 16.47 -23.01
CA ILE A 344 11.17 17.82 -22.59
C ILE A 344 10.00 18.54 -21.91
N ASP A 345 8.78 18.45 -22.47
CA ASP A 345 7.60 19.12 -21.92
C ASP A 345 7.20 18.58 -20.53
N SER A 346 7.33 17.26 -20.31
CA SER A 346 7.08 16.64 -19.00
C SER A 346 8.16 16.95 -17.96
N ASP A 347 9.43 16.96 -18.36
CA ASP A 347 10.56 17.27 -17.46
C ASP A 347 10.47 18.74 -17.00
N ILE A 348 10.13 19.66 -17.92
CA ILE A 348 9.93 21.08 -17.62
C ILE A 348 8.75 21.28 -16.66
N GLN A 349 7.60 20.65 -16.91
CA GLN A 349 6.43 20.76 -16.03
C GLN A 349 6.74 20.25 -14.62
N PHE A 350 7.53 19.17 -14.50
CA PHE A 350 7.99 18.65 -13.22
C PHE A 350 8.89 19.65 -12.48
N ILE A 351 9.86 20.25 -13.17
CA ILE A 351 10.75 21.29 -12.59
C ILE A 351 9.93 22.47 -12.07
N TYR A 352 8.98 23.00 -12.86
CA TYR A 352 8.12 24.10 -12.43
C TYR A 352 7.31 23.73 -11.17
N SER A 353 6.75 22.52 -11.13
CA SER A 353 5.97 22.06 -9.96
C SER A 353 6.81 21.95 -8.68
N LEU A 354 8.08 21.52 -8.80
CA LEU A 354 9.00 21.44 -7.66
C LEU A 354 9.38 22.84 -7.16
N ARG A 355 9.66 23.77 -8.07
CA ARG A 355 9.99 25.15 -7.72
C ARG A 355 8.82 25.88 -7.09
N GLU A 356 7.62 25.73 -7.65
CA GLU A 356 6.39 26.29 -7.09
C GLU A 356 6.18 25.78 -5.66
N ARG A 357 6.32 24.46 -5.43
CA ARG A 357 6.20 23.87 -4.10
C ARG A 357 7.22 24.44 -3.11
N LEU A 358 8.48 24.60 -3.53
CA LEU A 358 9.52 25.25 -2.72
C LEU A 358 9.15 26.70 -2.39
N GLN A 359 8.75 27.49 -3.39
CA GLN A 359 8.39 28.89 -3.22
C GLN A 359 7.19 29.05 -2.27
N LEU A 360 6.14 28.25 -2.45
CA LEU A 360 4.96 28.25 -1.58
C LEU A 360 5.35 27.92 -0.13
N PHE A 361 6.18 26.90 0.08
CA PHE A 361 6.63 26.54 1.42
C PHE A 361 7.46 27.65 2.08
N LEU A 362 8.45 28.21 1.36
CA LEU A 362 9.31 29.29 1.85
C LEU A 362 8.52 30.56 2.19
N GLN A 363 7.44 30.83 1.46
CA GLN A 363 6.55 31.96 1.75
C GLN A 363 5.65 31.69 2.96
N ALA A 364 5.07 30.50 3.05
CA ALA A 364 4.07 30.14 4.04
C ALA A 364 4.65 29.89 5.44
N SER A 365 5.82 29.27 5.53
CA SER A 365 6.46 28.97 6.82
C SER A 365 7.39 30.10 7.26
N ASP A 366 7.43 30.35 8.58
CA ASP A 366 8.37 31.24 9.26
C ASP A 366 9.30 30.47 10.22
N LEU A 367 9.21 29.13 10.23
CA LEU A 367 9.85 28.27 11.23
C LEU A 367 11.15 27.62 10.74
N TYR A 368 11.55 27.82 9.49
CA TYR A 368 12.84 27.34 8.98
C TYR A 368 13.94 28.38 9.16
N ASP A 369 15.21 27.94 9.10
CA ASP A 369 16.38 28.83 9.07
C ASP A 369 16.66 29.30 7.62
N PRO A 370 16.45 30.59 7.28
CA PRO A 370 16.68 31.07 5.93
C PRO A 370 18.15 31.09 5.52
N GLU A 371 19.10 31.17 6.47
CA GLU A 371 20.54 31.19 6.18
C GLU A 371 21.00 29.83 5.67
N ASP A 372 20.61 28.75 6.36
CA ASP A 372 20.92 27.38 5.97
C ASP A 372 20.41 27.06 4.54
N VAL A 373 19.20 27.49 4.22
CA VAL A 373 18.59 27.27 2.90
C VAL A 373 19.32 28.09 1.82
N LEU A 374 19.69 29.33 2.15
CA LEU A 374 20.40 30.23 1.25
C LEU A 374 21.78 29.68 0.90
N ASP A 375 22.50 29.10 1.87
CA ASP A 375 23.81 28.49 1.67
C ASP A 375 23.76 27.34 0.65
N VAL A 376 22.68 26.54 0.67
CA VAL A 376 22.49 25.45 -0.31
C VAL A 376 22.27 26.00 -1.71
N ILE A 377 21.43 27.03 -1.86
CA ILE A 377 21.06 27.57 -3.18
C ILE A 377 21.97 28.69 -3.68
N ALA A 378 23.03 29.04 -2.94
CA ALA A 378 23.87 30.22 -3.19
C ALA A 378 24.42 30.30 -4.63
N GLU A 379 24.87 29.18 -5.18
CA GLU A 379 25.45 29.08 -6.53
C GLU A 379 24.40 28.83 -7.63
N SER A 380 23.12 28.67 -7.29
CA SER A 380 22.05 28.38 -8.25
C SER A 380 21.43 29.64 -8.85
N GLU A 381 20.69 29.52 -9.95
CA GLU A 381 19.89 30.62 -10.54
C GLU A 381 18.46 30.68 -10.01
N LEU A 382 18.22 30.12 -8.81
CA LEU A 382 16.94 30.17 -8.09
C LEU A 382 16.70 31.58 -7.49
N TRP A 383 16.62 32.59 -8.35
CA TRP A 383 16.57 34.00 -7.96
C TRP A 383 15.30 34.37 -7.20
N LEU A 384 14.15 33.81 -7.58
CA LEU A 384 12.88 34.04 -6.86
C LEU A 384 12.95 33.47 -5.44
N GLU A 385 13.47 32.26 -5.29
CA GLU A 385 13.66 31.59 -4.01
C GLU A 385 14.63 32.38 -3.13
N LYS A 386 15.77 32.85 -3.68
CA LYS A 386 16.69 33.75 -2.98
C LYS A 386 16.01 35.04 -2.53
N ALA A 387 15.18 35.65 -3.39
CA ALA A 387 14.44 36.85 -3.02
C ALA A 387 13.48 36.60 -1.85
N ILE A 388 12.79 35.45 -1.80
CA ILE A 388 11.93 35.05 -0.68
C ILE A 388 12.76 34.90 0.61
N LEU A 389 13.91 34.25 0.57
CA LEU A 389 14.78 34.06 1.74
C LEU A 389 15.32 35.40 2.28
N TYR A 390 15.88 36.25 1.40
CA TYR A 390 16.38 37.56 1.80
C TYR A 390 15.27 38.46 2.34
N ARG A 391 14.04 38.32 1.83
CA ARG A 391 12.85 38.97 2.37
C ARG A 391 12.56 38.52 3.80
N LYS A 392 12.62 37.21 4.09
CA LYS A 392 12.45 36.68 5.46
C LYS A 392 13.55 37.14 6.42
N MET A 393 14.77 37.35 5.93
CA MET A 393 15.88 37.89 6.70
C MET A 393 15.83 39.43 6.89
N GLY A 394 14.89 40.13 6.25
CA GLY A 394 14.80 41.59 6.28
C GLY A 394 15.90 42.31 5.46
N GLN A 395 16.55 41.63 4.52
CA GLN A 395 17.59 42.21 3.66
C GLN A 395 16.99 42.90 2.44
N GLU A 396 16.23 43.97 2.67
CA GLU A 396 15.42 44.65 1.65
C GLU A 396 16.21 45.14 0.43
N ASN A 397 17.41 45.70 0.64
CA ASN A 397 18.27 46.17 -0.44
C ASN A 397 18.64 45.07 -1.43
N ILE A 398 18.84 43.84 -0.94
CA ILE A 398 19.21 42.70 -1.77
C ILE A 398 17.98 42.16 -2.49
N VAL A 399 16.82 42.13 -1.83
CA VAL A 399 15.54 41.76 -2.47
C VAL A 399 15.23 42.67 -3.65
N LEU A 400 15.32 43.99 -3.49
CA LEU A 400 15.08 44.95 -4.56
C LEU A 400 16.08 44.78 -5.71
N GLN A 401 17.36 44.54 -5.41
CA GLN A 401 18.36 44.24 -6.44
C GLN A 401 18.03 42.96 -7.21
N ILE A 402 17.57 41.91 -6.55
CA ILE A 402 17.20 40.65 -7.21
C ILE A 402 15.96 40.86 -8.09
N LEU A 403 14.87 41.44 -7.56
CA LEU A 403 13.64 41.66 -8.32
C LEU A 403 13.86 42.59 -9.51
N ALA A 404 14.51 43.74 -9.30
CA ALA A 404 14.69 44.77 -10.31
C ALA A 404 15.76 44.41 -11.35
N LEU A 405 16.89 43.84 -10.94
CA LEU A 405 18.05 43.66 -11.82
C LEU A 405 18.25 42.21 -12.29
N LYS A 406 17.89 41.21 -11.49
CA LYS A 406 18.10 39.79 -11.87
C LYS A 406 16.86 39.20 -12.54
N LEU A 407 15.69 39.42 -11.94
CA LEU A 407 14.41 38.94 -12.47
C LEU A 407 13.79 39.93 -13.46
N GLU A 408 14.21 41.21 -13.41
CA GLU A 408 13.67 42.30 -14.25
C GLU A 408 12.14 42.45 -14.12
N ASP A 409 11.59 42.04 -12.98
CA ASP A 409 10.16 42.12 -12.67
C ASP A 409 9.88 43.44 -11.94
N SER A 410 9.60 44.47 -12.74
CA SER A 410 9.31 45.80 -12.21
C SER A 410 8.04 45.84 -11.37
N GLU A 411 7.06 44.99 -11.67
CA GLU A 411 5.79 44.95 -10.96
C GLU A 411 5.96 44.32 -9.57
N ALA A 412 6.67 43.20 -9.48
CA ALA A 412 6.98 42.58 -8.18
C ALA A 412 7.84 43.49 -7.30
N ALA A 413 8.80 44.23 -7.88
CA ALA A 413 9.59 45.20 -7.13
C ALA A 413 8.75 46.37 -6.59
N GLU A 414 7.82 46.90 -7.39
CA GLU A 414 6.89 47.96 -6.96
C GLU A 414 5.92 47.46 -5.86
N GLN A 415 5.42 46.23 -5.99
CA GLN A 415 4.59 45.60 -4.97
C GLN A 415 5.35 45.41 -3.65
N TYR A 416 6.61 44.98 -3.69
CA TYR A 416 7.44 44.84 -2.49
C TYR A 416 7.69 46.19 -1.80
N CYS A 417 7.94 47.26 -2.56
CA CYS A 417 8.02 48.62 -1.99
C CYS A 417 6.69 49.04 -1.32
N ALA A 418 5.55 48.67 -1.91
CA ALA A 418 4.24 48.94 -1.33
C ALA A 418 4.00 48.18 -0.02
N GLU A 419 4.47 46.94 0.07
CA GLU A 419 4.39 46.12 1.30
C GLU A 419 5.26 46.68 2.43
N ILE A 420 6.47 47.16 2.12
CA ILE A 420 7.35 47.86 3.08
C ILE A 420 6.70 49.17 3.55
N GLY A 421 5.99 49.87 2.65
CA GLY A 421 5.23 51.07 2.96
C GLY A 421 6.09 52.29 3.29
N ARG A 422 7.36 52.32 2.85
CA ARG A 422 8.27 53.44 3.07
C ARG A 422 8.67 54.11 1.76
N ASP A 423 8.71 55.45 1.78
CA ASP A 423 9.01 56.28 0.62
C ASP A 423 10.48 56.13 0.16
N ASP A 424 11.38 55.78 1.08
CA ASP A 424 12.80 55.55 0.80
C ASP A 424 13.04 54.31 -0.07
N ALA A 425 12.19 53.28 0.04
CA ALA A 425 12.27 52.07 -0.77
C ALA A 425 12.03 52.36 -2.27
N TYR A 426 11.07 53.25 -2.58
CA TYR A 426 10.82 53.65 -3.97
C TYR A 426 11.97 54.49 -4.55
N ILE A 427 12.62 55.33 -3.74
CA ILE A 427 13.82 56.08 -4.17
C ILE A 427 14.99 55.12 -4.42
N GLN A 428 15.20 54.12 -3.55
CA GLN A 428 16.22 53.09 -3.76
C GLN A 428 15.96 52.28 -5.02
N LEU A 429 14.70 51.93 -5.30
CA LEU A 429 14.31 51.23 -6.53
C LEU A 429 14.54 52.10 -7.78
N LEU A 430 14.26 53.40 -7.69
CA LEU A 430 14.54 54.37 -8.77
C LEU A 430 16.05 54.49 -9.04
N ASP A 431 16.86 54.58 -7.98
CA ASP A 431 18.33 54.61 -8.08
C ASP A 431 18.86 53.32 -8.73
N LEU A 432 18.33 52.15 -8.34
CA LEU A 432 18.69 50.86 -8.94
C LEU A 432 18.36 50.76 -10.44
N TYR A 433 17.21 51.31 -10.87
CA TYR A 433 16.86 51.31 -12.30
C TYR A 433 17.74 52.26 -13.11
N LEU A 434 18.18 53.37 -12.53
CA LEU A 434 18.91 54.40 -13.26
C LEU A 434 20.43 54.19 -13.24
N ASP A 435 20.98 53.58 -12.18
CA ASP A 435 22.38 53.16 -12.09
C ASP A 435 22.50 51.68 -11.65
N PRO A 436 22.25 50.74 -12.56
CA PRO A 436 22.47 49.33 -12.29
C PRO A 436 23.98 49.05 -12.24
N LYS A 437 24.54 49.07 -11.02
CA LYS A 437 25.98 48.95 -10.62
C LYS A 437 26.83 47.85 -11.30
N ASN A 438 26.23 46.98 -12.11
CA ASN A 438 26.87 45.87 -12.82
C ASN A 438 27.18 46.18 -14.30
N GLY A 439 27.26 47.44 -14.71
CA GLY A 439 27.58 47.83 -16.09
C GLY A 439 26.47 47.55 -17.09
N ARG A 440 25.22 47.40 -16.60
CA ARG A 440 24.02 47.29 -17.45
C ARG A 440 23.56 48.69 -17.86
N GLU A 441 22.79 48.76 -18.94
CA GLU A 441 22.17 50.03 -19.34
C GLU A 441 21.04 50.40 -18.37
N PRO A 442 20.82 51.70 -18.12
CA PRO A 442 19.73 52.17 -17.29
C PRO A 442 18.36 51.70 -17.81
N MET A 443 17.53 51.19 -16.91
CA MET A 443 16.18 50.70 -17.19
C MET A 443 15.17 51.86 -17.20
N PHE A 444 15.34 52.80 -18.11
CA PHE A 444 14.54 54.03 -18.18
C PHE A 444 13.02 53.79 -18.24
N THR A 445 12.58 52.73 -18.91
CA THR A 445 11.16 52.38 -19.03
C THR A 445 10.53 52.03 -17.68
N ALA A 446 11.25 51.29 -16.84
CA ALA A 446 10.81 50.93 -15.49
C ALA A 446 10.87 52.14 -14.55
N ALA A 447 11.94 52.95 -14.63
CA ALA A 447 12.06 54.20 -13.87
C ALA A 447 10.93 55.19 -14.17
N VAL A 448 10.56 55.37 -15.44
CA VAL A 448 9.45 56.24 -15.85
C VAL A 448 8.10 55.71 -15.37
N ARG A 449 7.88 54.39 -15.43
CA ARG A 449 6.65 53.76 -14.89
C ARG A 449 6.52 53.98 -13.39
N LEU A 450 7.60 53.77 -12.63
CA LEU A 450 7.63 54.00 -11.20
C LEU A 450 7.32 55.46 -10.85
N LEU A 451 7.93 56.42 -11.55
CA LEU A 451 7.64 57.85 -11.39
C LEU A 451 6.20 58.22 -11.76
N HIS A 452 5.63 57.58 -12.78
CA HIS A 452 4.25 57.81 -13.19
C HIS A 452 3.24 57.30 -12.16
N ASN A 453 3.45 56.09 -11.65
CA ASN A 453 2.53 55.42 -10.73
C ASN A 453 2.66 55.94 -9.30
N HIS A 454 3.89 56.13 -8.83
CA HIS A 454 4.22 56.44 -7.43
C HIS A 454 4.80 57.85 -7.22
N GLY A 455 4.79 58.71 -8.24
CA GLY A 455 5.30 60.08 -8.13
C GLY A 455 4.63 60.97 -7.07
N LYS A 456 3.49 60.56 -6.51
CA LYS A 456 2.82 61.28 -5.40
C LYS A 456 3.36 60.91 -4.02
N SER A 457 3.94 59.73 -3.85
CA SER A 457 4.56 59.26 -2.60
C SER A 457 6.06 59.55 -2.53
N LEU A 458 6.65 60.04 -3.62
CA LEU A 458 8.07 60.36 -3.70
C LEU A 458 8.35 61.81 -3.32
N ASP A 459 9.41 62.03 -2.53
CA ASP A 459 9.91 63.38 -2.26
C ASP A 459 10.53 63.98 -3.55
N PRO A 460 9.97 65.08 -4.09
CA PRO A 460 10.45 65.69 -5.32
C PRO A 460 11.93 66.08 -5.29
N ILE A 461 12.46 66.41 -4.10
CA ILE A 461 13.86 66.86 -3.95
C ILE A 461 14.79 65.66 -4.12
N GLN A 462 14.48 64.52 -3.50
CA GLN A 462 15.29 63.31 -3.59
C GLN A 462 15.26 62.72 -5.01
N VAL A 463 14.10 62.76 -5.68
CA VAL A 463 13.98 62.36 -7.08
C VAL A 463 14.84 63.22 -8.00
N LEU A 464 14.86 64.54 -7.77
CA LEU A 464 15.69 65.46 -8.54
C LEU A 464 17.18 65.20 -8.31
N GLU A 465 17.60 64.91 -7.08
CA GLU A 465 19.00 64.61 -6.75
C GLU A 465 19.50 63.34 -7.47
N VAL A 466 18.72 62.26 -7.45
CA VAL A 466 19.04 61.02 -8.18
C VAL A 466 19.13 61.29 -9.69
N LEU A 467 18.12 61.94 -10.27
CA LEU A 467 18.10 62.27 -11.70
C LEU A 467 19.25 63.21 -12.12
N LEU A 468 19.57 64.22 -11.30
CA LEU A 468 20.67 65.14 -11.54
C LEU A 468 22.02 64.41 -11.59
N CYS A 469 22.23 63.42 -10.72
CA CYS A 469 23.45 62.64 -10.66
C CYS A 469 23.69 61.87 -11.98
N ILE A 470 22.64 61.27 -12.55
CA ILE A 470 22.70 60.59 -13.86
C ILE A 470 22.80 61.57 -15.03
N ILE A 471 22.09 62.70 -14.99
CA ILE A 471 22.19 63.75 -16.02
C ILE A 471 23.62 64.28 -16.07
N THR A 472 24.28 64.48 -14.93
CA THR A 472 25.70 64.84 -14.90
C THR A 472 26.59 63.73 -15.45
N TYR A 473 26.29 62.46 -15.16
CA TYR A 473 27.05 61.31 -15.68
C TYR A 473 26.93 61.17 -17.21
N LEU A 474 25.73 61.38 -17.77
CA LEU A 474 25.44 61.37 -19.21
C LEU A 474 26.01 62.60 -19.94
N LEU A 475 26.05 63.77 -19.28
CA LEU A 475 26.59 65.01 -19.85
C LEU A 475 28.12 65.13 -19.74
N LEU A 476 28.76 64.43 -18.79
CA LEU A 476 30.22 64.47 -18.54
C LEU A 476 30.96 63.21 -19.01
N GLY A 477 30.33 62.40 -19.87
CA GLY A 477 30.79 61.06 -20.29
C GLY A 477 32.31 60.83 -20.32
N TYR A 478 32.71 59.73 -19.68
CA TYR A 478 33.98 59.04 -19.91
C TYR A 478 33.75 57.78 -20.72
#